data_AF-A0ABD3NV68-F1
#
_entry.id   AF-A0ABD3NV68-F1
#
_cell.length_a   1.000
_cell.length_b   1.000
_cell.length_c   1.000
_cell.angle_alpha   90.00
_cell.angle_beta   90.00
_cell.angle_gamma   90.00
#
_symmetry.space_group_name_H-M   'P 1'
#
loop_
_entity.id
_entity.type
_entity.pdbx_description
1 polymer ?
#
loop_
_entity_poly.entity_id
_entity_poly.type
_entity_poly.pdbx_seq_one_letter_code
_entity_poly.pdbx_strand_id
1 'polypeptide(L)'
;MRKRGVNAVLSLKVGAFDPAVFSDSTVSYRLKESSDGVEVYVLSESGIIGETSTIFKVVDEYGKTVFFKNMISSITLGNTYSMRNPPSFMNLVNVELRDAEYEVDEFLMHLIRYRSSAPFISKKLIQYHGISNPSPGYVQRVSQAFISGSFSSGGKTFGNNEYGNLKAVAAAITLDPESLTPVVDADPVSGNIREPLLKVMQILRSLSFQRSPYVKFRHGLFDNMSYKIGQMVFDPPDQFSFFAHDYQPPGAFAESGLVAPESELMSMSSIVGSVS
;
A
#
# COMPACT_ATOMS: atom_id res chain seq x y z
N MET A 1 -20.64 -29.18 -17.61
CA MET A 1 -21.00 -28.92 -16.19
C MET A 1 -19.90 -28.13 -15.45
N ARG A 2 -19.37 -27.02 -16.01
CA ARG A 2 -18.15 -26.33 -15.53
C ARG A 2 -18.40 -24.93 -14.92
N LYS A 3 -19.63 -24.64 -14.45
CA LYS A 3 -20.05 -23.28 -14.02
C LYS A 3 -20.57 -23.16 -12.58
N ARG A 4 -20.55 -24.22 -11.78
CA ARG A 4 -21.05 -24.19 -10.39
C ARG A 4 -19.95 -23.95 -9.33
N GLY A 5 -18.69 -24.33 -9.60
CA GLY A 5 -17.58 -24.14 -8.65
C GLY A 5 -17.22 -22.67 -8.42
N VAL A 6 -17.07 -21.88 -9.49
CA VAL A 6 -16.65 -20.47 -9.42
C VAL A 6 -17.65 -19.59 -8.66
N ASN A 7 -18.96 -19.86 -8.80
CA ASN A 7 -20.00 -19.09 -8.09
C ASN A 7 -20.11 -19.46 -6.61
N ALA A 8 -19.77 -20.71 -6.23
CA ALA A 8 -19.77 -21.12 -4.83
C ALA A 8 -18.62 -20.47 -4.05
N VAL A 9 -17.44 -20.34 -4.66
CA VAL A 9 -16.26 -19.68 -4.05
C VAL A 9 -16.54 -18.20 -3.73
N LEU A 10 -17.30 -17.50 -4.57
CA LEU A 10 -17.72 -16.10 -4.31
C LEU A 10 -18.67 -15.93 -3.11
N SER A 11 -19.29 -17.02 -2.64
CA SER A 11 -20.23 -17.01 -1.51
C SER A 11 -19.59 -17.30 -0.14
N LEU A 12 -18.32 -17.74 -0.12
CA LEU A 12 -17.56 -18.02 1.09
C LEU A 12 -16.91 -16.72 1.60
N LYS A 13 -17.14 -16.31 2.85
CA LYS A 13 -16.84 -14.93 3.28
C LYS A 13 -16.04 -14.77 4.57
N VAL A 14 -15.57 -15.84 5.21
CA VAL A 14 -14.78 -15.73 6.46
C VAL A 14 -13.46 -16.47 6.31
N GLY A 15 -12.36 -15.83 6.70
CA GLY A 15 -11.05 -16.47 6.80
C GLY A 15 -11.09 -17.63 7.79
N ALA A 16 -10.46 -18.75 7.43
CA ALA A 16 -10.29 -19.91 8.29
C ALA A 16 -8.81 -20.10 8.62
N PHE A 17 -8.52 -20.76 9.74
CA PHE A 17 -7.16 -21.19 10.04
C PHE A 17 -6.75 -22.34 9.13
N ASP A 18 -5.44 -22.53 8.97
CA ASP A 18 -4.92 -23.72 8.30
C ASP A 18 -5.37 -24.99 9.04
N PRO A 19 -6.02 -25.95 8.35
CA PRO A 19 -6.41 -27.25 8.90
C PRO A 19 -5.32 -27.98 9.69
N ALA A 20 -4.04 -27.81 9.33
CA ALA A 20 -2.90 -28.43 10.00
C ALA A 20 -2.74 -27.95 11.46
N VAL A 21 -3.20 -26.74 11.78
CA VAL A 21 -3.11 -26.14 13.13
C VAL A 21 -3.96 -26.90 14.14
N PHE A 22 -5.01 -27.59 13.71
CA PHE A 22 -5.91 -28.34 14.59
C PHE A 22 -5.48 -29.80 14.82
N SER A 23 -4.38 -30.24 14.22
CA SER A 23 -3.94 -31.65 14.27
C SER A 23 -3.65 -32.19 15.68
N ASP A 24 -3.34 -31.31 16.64
CA ASP A 24 -3.03 -31.66 18.04
C ASP A 24 -4.21 -31.43 19.01
N SER A 25 -5.40 -31.12 18.47
CA SER A 25 -6.61 -30.82 19.25
C SER A 25 -7.68 -31.91 19.09
N THR A 26 -8.73 -31.90 19.93
CA THR A 26 -9.88 -32.83 19.83
C THR A 26 -10.61 -32.77 18.48
N VAL A 27 -10.35 -31.73 17.69
CA VAL A 27 -10.96 -31.46 16.39
C VAL A 27 -9.91 -31.66 15.30
N SER A 28 -10.07 -32.65 14.41
CA SER A 28 -9.14 -32.86 13.29
C SER A 28 -9.83 -32.66 11.94
N TYR A 29 -9.21 -31.89 11.05
CA TYR A 29 -9.69 -31.68 9.69
C TYR A 29 -9.00 -32.64 8.74
N ARG A 30 -9.75 -33.29 7.85
CA ARG A 30 -9.21 -34.18 6.81
C ARG A 30 -9.61 -33.72 5.42
N LEU A 31 -8.71 -33.89 4.47
CA LEU A 31 -8.95 -33.61 3.05
C LEU A 31 -10.01 -34.58 2.53
N LYS A 32 -11.15 -34.07 2.07
CA LYS A 32 -12.25 -34.87 1.51
C LYS A 32 -12.26 -34.86 -0.01
N GLU A 33 -11.97 -33.72 -0.61
CA GLU A 33 -11.96 -33.56 -2.06
C GLU A 33 -10.91 -32.51 -2.47
N SER A 34 -10.25 -32.74 -3.61
CA SER A 34 -9.35 -31.79 -4.26
C SER A 34 -9.72 -31.73 -5.74
N SER A 35 -10.19 -30.57 -6.20
CA SER A 35 -10.63 -30.38 -7.57
C SER A 35 -10.35 -28.95 -8.04
N ASP A 36 -9.72 -28.83 -9.22
CA ASP A 36 -9.51 -27.56 -9.95
C ASP A 36 -8.91 -26.42 -9.09
N GLY A 37 -7.94 -26.73 -8.23
CA GLY A 37 -7.25 -25.74 -7.38
C GLY A 37 -7.95 -25.41 -6.06
N VAL A 38 -9.04 -26.10 -5.73
CA VAL A 38 -9.76 -25.99 -4.46
C VAL A 38 -9.64 -27.30 -3.67
N GLU A 39 -9.10 -27.22 -2.46
CA GLU A 39 -9.00 -28.33 -1.51
C GLU A 39 -10.05 -28.16 -0.40
N VAL A 40 -10.85 -29.19 -0.15
CA VAL A 40 -11.95 -29.15 0.83
C VAL A 40 -11.59 -30.00 2.04
N TYR A 41 -11.62 -29.38 3.21
CA TYR A 41 -11.34 -29.99 4.50
C TYR A 41 -12.60 -30.06 5.35
N VAL A 42 -12.84 -31.23 5.95
CA VAL A 42 -14.01 -31.52 6.77
C VAL A 42 -13.60 -32.03 8.15
N LEU A 43 -14.38 -31.70 9.17
CA LEU A 43 -14.13 -31.95 10.60
C LEU A 43 -14.25 -33.42 11.04
N SER A 44 -14.85 -34.29 10.22
CA SER A 44 -15.00 -35.73 10.51
C SER A 44 -15.08 -36.56 9.23
N GLU A 45 -14.74 -37.86 9.29
CA GLU A 45 -14.83 -38.78 8.13
C GLU A 45 -16.24 -38.81 7.50
N SER A 46 -17.28 -38.54 8.29
CA SER A 46 -18.69 -38.53 7.89
C SER A 46 -19.22 -37.14 7.50
N GLY A 47 -18.46 -36.06 7.70
CA GLY A 47 -18.97 -34.71 7.58
C GLY A 47 -19.34 -34.34 6.13
N ILE A 48 -20.42 -33.59 5.95
CA ILE A 48 -20.96 -33.27 4.62
C ILE A 48 -20.29 -32.00 4.08
N ILE A 49 -19.90 -32.00 2.80
CA ILE A 49 -19.39 -30.79 2.14
C ILE A 49 -20.51 -29.75 2.10
N GLY A 50 -20.28 -28.58 2.71
CA GLY A 50 -21.26 -27.50 2.78
C GLY A 50 -21.80 -27.22 4.17
N GLU A 51 -21.39 -27.97 5.19
CA GLU A 51 -21.60 -27.56 6.58
C GLU A 51 -20.80 -26.31 6.93
N THR A 52 -21.26 -25.53 7.92
CA THR A 52 -20.54 -24.35 8.43
C THR A 52 -19.13 -24.69 8.91
N SER A 53 -18.87 -25.94 9.27
CA SER A 53 -17.56 -26.48 9.67
C SER A 53 -16.61 -26.73 8.49
N THR A 54 -17.07 -26.65 7.24
CA THR A 54 -16.23 -26.94 6.06
C THR A 54 -15.23 -25.81 5.82
N ILE A 55 -13.95 -26.17 5.65
CA ILE A 55 -12.87 -25.25 5.27
C ILE A 55 -12.50 -25.51 3.82
N PHE A 56 -12.44 -24.46 3.02
CA PHE A 56 -12.00 -24.48 1.63
C PHE A 56 -10.65 -23.80 1.52
N LYS A 57 -9.63 -24.51 1.08
CA LYS A 57 -8.34 -23.93 0.70
C LYS A 57 -8.39 -23.61 -0.79
N VAL A 58 -8.18 -22.34 -1.12
CA VAL A 58 -8.21 -21.82 -2.47
C VAL A 58 -6.93 -21.05 -2.73
N VAL A 59 -6.33 -21.21 -3.91
CA VAL A 59 -5.31 -20.28 -4.37
C VAL A 59 -6.02 -19.07 -4.96
N ASP A 60 -5.86 -17.91 -4.33
CA ASP A 60 -6.45 -16.65 -4.78
C ASP A 60 -5.87 -16.23 -6.16
N GLU A 61 -6.51 -15.29 -6.84
CA GLU A 61 -6.05 -14.72 -8.13
C GLU A 61 -4.61 -14.17 -8.04
N TYR A 62 -4.16 -13.87 -6.83
CA TYR A 62 -2.84 -13.36 -6.48
C TYR A 62 -1.83 -14.43 -6.03
N GLY A 63 -2.12 -15.73 -6.20
CA GLY A 63 -1.21 -16.83 -5.90
C GLY A 63 -1.02 -17.18 -4.41
N LYS A 64 -1.68 -16.47 -3.48
CA LYS A 64 -1.69 -16.81 -2.05
C LYS A 64 -2.74 -17.88 -1.77
N THR A 65 -2.37 -18.89 -0.99
CA THR A 65 -3.33 -19.85 -0.42
C THR A 65 -4.15 -19.18 0.67
N VAL A 66 -5.47 -19.12 0.48
CA VAL A 66 -6.43 -18.56 1.45
C VAL A 66 -7.38 -19.68 1.86
N PHE A 67 -7.71 -19.70 3.15
CA PHE A 67 -8.67 -20.64 3.70
C PHE A 67 -9.98 -19.91 3.97
N PHE A 68 -11.09 -20.44 3.46
CA PHE A 68 -12.42 -19.89 3.66
C PHE A 68 -13.32 -20.87 4.40
N LYS A 69 -14.14 -20.36 5.31
CA LYS A 69 -15.21 -21.11 5.95
C LYS A 69 -16.55 -20.88 5.22
N ASN A 70 -17.42 -21.89 5.21
CA ASN A 70 -18.78 -21.74 4.67
C ASN A 70 -19.68 -20.90 5.59
N MET A 71 -19.42 -19.59 5.64
CA MET A 71 -20.21 -18.65 6.44
C MET A 71 -20.42 -17.36 5.64
N ILE A 72 -21.67 -16.90 5.60
CA ILE A 72 -22.04 -15.61 5.01
C ILE A 72 -21.73 -14.52 6.04
N SER A 73 -20.82 -13.60 5.70
CA SER A 73 -20.45 -12.48 6.56
C SER A 73 -20.39 -11.19 5.74
N SER A 74 -21.50 -10.45 5.72
CA SER A 74 -21.57 -9.12 5.12
C SER A 74 -22.33 -8.19 6.05
N ILE A 75 -21.77 -7.01 6.29
CA ILE A 75 -22.41 -5.94 7.05
C ILE A 75 -23.08 -5.01 6.04
N THR A 76 -24.38 -4.75 6.22
CA THR A 76 -25.13 -3.77 5.44
C THR A 76 -25.27 -2.49 6.25
N LEU A 77 -24.71 -1.38 5.74
CA LEU A 77 -24.91 -0.05 6.28
C LEU A 77 -26.02 0.64 5.45
N GLY A 78 -27.25 0.61 5.97
CA GLY A 78 -28.44 1.07 5.24
C GLY A 78 -28.78 0.18 4.03
N ASN A 79 -29.51 0.74 3.06
CA ASN A 79 -29.96 0.00 1.86
C ASN A 79 -28.94 0.01 0.69
N THR A 80 -27.84 0.76 0.80
CA THR A 80 -26.98 1.07 -0.34
C THR A 80 -25.56 0.52 -0.22
N TYR A 81 -25.03 0.37 1.00
CA TYR A 81 -23.64 -0.05 1.20
C TYR A 81 -23.57 -1.41 1.89
N SER A 82 -23.03 -2.40 1.20
CA SER A 82 -22.66 -3.68 1.79
C SER A 82 -21.14 -3.82 1.78
N MET A 83 -20.56 -4.12 2.93
CA MET A 83 -19.15 -4.46 3.05
C MET A 83 -18.99 -5.92 3.48
N ARG A 84 -17.87 -6.54 3.09
CA ARG A 84 -17.48 -7.84 3.65
C ARG A 84 -17.11 -7.61 5.12
N ASN A 85 -17.60 -8.46 6.00
CA ASN A 85 -17.11 -8.43 7.38
C ASN A 85 -15.62 -8.79 7.35
N PRO A 86 -14.75 -8.07 8.07
CA PRO A 86 -13.38 -8.51 8.25
C PRO A 86 -13.36 -9.91 8.88
N PRO A 87 -12.36 -10.75 8.52
CA PRO A 87 -12.19 -12.02 9.19
C PRO A 87 -11.81 -11.75 10.66
N SER A 88 -12.45 -12.47 11.58
CA SER A 88 -12.09 -12.44 13.01
C SER A 88 -11.70 -13.85 13.43
N PHE A 89 -10.53 -13.94 14.05
CA PHE A 89 -9.91 -15.18 14.46
C PHE A 89 -9.82 -15.30 15.99
N MET A 90 -9.97 -14.18 16.72
CA MET A 90 -10.00 -14.19 18.18
C MET A 90 -11.16 -15.00 18.75
N ASN A 91 -10.81 -15.96 19.61
CA ASN A 91 -11.75 -16.61 20.49
C ASN A 91 -11.95 -15.76 21.75
N LEU A 92 -13.18 -15.28 21.97
CA LEU A 92 -13.56 -14.40 23.09
C LEU A 92 -13.38 -15.05 24.48
N VAL A 93 -13.26 -16.38 24.55
CA VAL A 93 -13.15 -17.14 25.81
C VAL A 93 -11.69 -17.49 26.11
N ASN A 94 -10.91 -17.90 25.10
CA ASN A 94 -9.51 -18.28 25.24
C ASN A 94 -8.68 -17.51 24.22
N VAL A 95 -8.08 -16.40 24.65
CA VAL A 95 -7.27 -15.54 23.77
C VAL A 95 -5.85 -16.05 23.72
N GLU A 96 -5.40 -16.47 22.54
CA GLU A 96 -4.00 -16.83 22.25
C GLU A 96 -3.33 -15.71 21.45
N LEU A 97 -2.05 -15.41 21.72
CA LEU A 97 -1.30 -14.35 21.02
C LEU A 97 -1.25 -14.59 19.51
N ARG A 98 -1.12 -15.86 19.12
CA ARG A 98 -1.08 -16.31 17.72
C ARG A 98 -2.35 -15.92 16.95
N ASP A 99 -3.52 -15.98 17.59
CA ASP A 99 -4.79 -15.68 16.92
C ASP A 99 -4.88 -14.18 16.59
N ALA A 100 -4.27 -13.32 17.43
CA ALA A 100 -4.14 -11.90 17.15
C ALA A 100 -3.19 -11.62 15.97
N GLU A 101 -2.09 -12.34 15.85
CA GLU A 101 -1.15 -12.19 14.71
C GLU A 101 -1.84 -12.53 13.38
N TYR A 102 -2.56 -13.66 13.31
CA TYR A 102 -3.29 -14.05 12.10
C TYR A 102 -4.42 -13.07 11.75
N GLU A 103 -5.12 -12.53 12.75
CA GLU A 103 -6.17 -11.54 12.52
C GLU A 103 -5.62 -10.24 11.96
N VAL A 104 -4.49 -9.74 12.49
CA VAL A 104 -3.83 -8.55 11.97
C VAL A 104 -3.35 -8.78 10.54
N ASP A 105 -2.71 -9.92 10.26
CA ASP A 105 -2.18 -10.22 8.93
C ASP A 105 -3.29 -10.34 7.88
N GLU A 106 -4.37 -11.04 8.18
CA GLU A 106 -5.51 -11.16 7.26
C GLU A 106 -6.28 -9.86 7.11
N PHE A 107 -6.41 -9.06 8.18
CA PHE A 107 -6.99 -7.73 8.11
C PHE A 107 -6.17 -6.79 7.21
N LEU A 108 -4.85 -6.76 7.39
CA LEU A 108 -3.96 -5.98 6.54
C LEU A 108 -4.02 -6.44 5.08
N MET A 109 -4.00 -7.75 4.84
CA MET A 109 -4.16 -8.32 3.50
C MET A 109 -5.50 -7.94 2.87
N HIS A 110 -6.58 -7.92 3.65
CA HIS A 110 -7.90 -7.48 3.20
C HIS A 110 -7.89 -6.02 2.75
N LEU A 111 -7.29 -5.13 3.53
CA LEU A 111 -7.16 -3.72 3.19
C LEU A 111 -6.31 -3.51 1.94
N ILE A 112 -5.17 -4.20 1.85
CA ILE A 112 -4.21 -4.06 0.76
C ILE A 112 -4.75 -4.60 -0.58
N ARG A 113 -5.58 -5.65 -0.54
CA ARG A 113 -6.22 -6.26 -1.72
C ARG A 113 -7.51 -5.57 -2.15
N TYR A 114 -7.97 -4.57 -1.42
CA TYR A 114 -9.14 -3.83 -1.85
C TYR A 114 -8.87 -3.11 -3.18
N ARG A 115 -9.85 -3.12 -4.08
CA ARG A 115 -9.69 -2.65 -5.47
C ARG A 115 -9.15 -1.23 -5.62
N SER A 116 -9.42 -0.34 -4.65
CA SER A 116 -8.94 1.04 -4.68
C SER A 116 -7.58 1.22 -4.02
N SER A 117 -7.08 0.22 -3.29
CA SER A 117 -5.82 0.32 -2.54
C SER A 117 -4.62 0.39 -3.48
N ALA A 118 -4.58 -0.46 -4.52
CA ALA A 118 -3.50 -0.45 -5.51
C ALA A 118 -3.31 0.94 -6.16
N PRO A 119 -4.33 1.56 -6.81
CA PRO A 119 -4.15 2.89 -7.42
C PRO A 119 -3.88 3.99 -6.39
N PHE A 120 -4.44 3.90 -5.18
CA PHE A 120 -4.18 4.88 -4.12
C PHE A 120 -2.72 4.84 -3.64
N ILE A 121 -2.22 3.65 -3.31
CA ILE A 121 -0.83 3.45 -2.88
C ILE A 121 0.13 3.83 -4.02
N SER A 122 -0.14 3.41 -5.25
CA SER A 122 0.69 3.78 -6.41
C SER A 122 0.78 5.29 -6.59
N LYS A 123 -0.35 6.02 -6.48
CA LYS A 123 -0.35 7.49 -6.57
C LYS A 123 0.53 8.12 -5.50
N LYS A 124 0.43 7.68 -4.24
CA LYS A 124 1.26 8.21 -3.14
C LYS A 124 2.75 7.91 -3.33
N LEU A 125 3.09 6.69 -3.75
CA LEU A 125 4.48 6.31 -4.03
C LEU A 125 5.10 7.13 -5.17
N ILE A 126 4.32 7.44 -6.20
CA ILE A 126 4.74 8.32 -7.29
C ILE A 126 4.97 9.75 -6.77
N GLN A 127 4.08 10.28 -5.92
CA GLN A 127 4.24 11.60 -5.32
C GLN A 127 5.52 11.71 -4.49
N TYR A 128 5.86 10.67 -3.69
CA TYR A 128 7.14 10.62 -2.97
C TYR A 128 8.37 10.55 -3.90
N HIS A 129 8.21 10.07 -5.14
CA HIS A 129 9.28 10.09 -6.15
C HIS A 129 9.39 11.43 -6.90
N GLY A 130 8.61 12.44 -6.52
CA GLY A 130 8.76 13.80 -7.02
C GLY A 130 7.84 14.19 -8.17
N ILE A 131 6.77 13.42 -8.43
CA ILE A 131 5.74 13.76 -9.42
C ILE A 131 4.42 14.03 -8.71
N SER A 132 4.05 15.30 -8.55
CA SER A 132 2.86 15.70 -7.75
C SER A 132 1.54 15.31 -8.40
N ASN A 133 1.46 15.47 -9.73
CA ASN A 133 0.26 15.23 -10.54
C ASN A 133 0.56 14.20 -11.64
N PRO A 134 0.64 12.90 -11.31
CA PRO A 134 0.86 11.86 -12.32
C PRO A 134 -0.35 11.70 -13.24
N SER A 135 -0.12 11.32 -14.50
CA SER A 135 -1.22 11.03 -15.40
C SER A 135 -2.02 9.81 -14.93
N PRO A 136 -3.32 9.69 -15.28
CA PRO A 136 -4.09 8.48 -14.99
C PRO A 136 -3.46 7.22 -15.59
N GLY A 137 -2.82 7.34 -16.76
CA GLY A 137 -2.12 6.22 -17.41
C GLY A 137 -0.89 5.76 -16.62
N TYR A 138 -0.16 6.69 -16.02
CA TYR A 138 0.99 6.35 -15.17
C TYR A 138 0.58 5.63 -13.89
N VAL A 139 -0.45 6.15 -13.20
CA VAL A 139 -1.01 5.48 -12.02
C VAL A 139 -1.50 4.08 -12.38
N GLN A 140 -2.12 3.91 -13.55
CA GLN A 140 -2.55 2.59 -14.04
C GLN A 140 -1.36 1.64 -14.21
N ARG A 141 -0.28 2.03 -14.90
CA ARG A 141 0.90 1.17 -15.13
C ARG A 141 1.57 0.74 -13.82
N VAL A 142 1.73 1.67 -12.88
CA VAL A 142 2.32 1.37 -11.57
C VAL A 142 1.39 0.49 -10.73
N SER A 143 0.07 0.73 -10.77
CA SER A 143 -0.90 -0.12 -10.08
C SER A 143 -0.92 -1.54 -10.61
N GLN A 144 -0.74 -1.73 -11.92
CA GLN A 144 -0.61 -3.07 -12.52
C GLN A 144 0.65 -3.77 -12.04
N ALA A 145 1.79 -3.08 -11.98
CA ALA A 145 3.02 -3.64 -11.42
C ALA A 145 2.90 -4.00 -9.93
N PHE A 146 2.12 -3.22 -9.16
CA PHE A 146 1.80 -3.52 -7.77
C PHE A 146 0.95 -4.79 -7.64
N ILE A 147 -0.05 -4.95 -8.50
CA ILE A 147 -0.96 -6.11 -8.50
C ILE A 147 -0.24 -7.37 -8.99
N SER A 148 0.49 -7.29 -10.10
CA SER A 148 1.21 -8.42 -10.70
C SER A 148 2.46 -8.82 -9.91
N GLY A 149 3.02 -7.91 -9.12
CA GLY A 149 4.27 -8.15 -8.42
C GLY A 149 5.49 -8.26 -9.33
N SER A 150 5.37 -7.86 -10.60
CA SER A 150 6.43 -7.93 -11.58
C SER A 150 6.37 -6.80 -12.61
N PHE A 151 7.54 -6.28 -12.96
CA PHE A 151 7.70 -5.25 -13.98
C PHE A 151 8.86 -5.63 -14.90
N SER A 152 8.64 -5.61 -16.21
CA SER A 152 9.67 -5.92 -17.20
C SER A 152 9.98 -4.70 -18.06
N SER A 153 11.25 -4.31 -18.12
CA SER A 153 11.72 -3.22 -18.98
C SER A 153 13.15 -3.49 -19.42
N GLY A 154 13.45 -3.26 -20.70
CA GLY A 154 14.79 -3.45 -21.26
C GLY A 154 15.34 -4.88 -21.12
N GLY A 155 14.48 -5.90 -21.16
CA GLY A 155 14.88 -7.30 -21.03
C GLY A 155 15.20 -7.76 -19.60
N LYS A 156 14.99 -6.91 -18.59
CA LYS A 156 15.10 -7.26 -17.17
C LYS A 156 13.73 -7.30 -16.51
N THR A 157 13.50 -8.33 -15.71
CA THR A 157 12.29 -8.47 -14.89
C THR A 157 12.61 -8.15 -13.44
N PHE A 158 11.84 -7.25 -12.84
CA PHE A 158 11.94 -6.83 -11.45
C PHE A 158 10.73 -7.36 -10.69
N GLY A 159 10.96 -8.00 -9.54
CA GLY A 159 9.92 -8.53 -8.67
C GLY A 159 9.97 -10.06 -8.52
N ASN A 160 9.00 -10.60 -7.79
CA ASN A 160 8.85 -12.04 -7.51
C ASN A 160 7.45 -12.58 -7.85
N ASN A 161 6.65 -11.82 -8.62
CA ASN A 161 5.25 -12.13 -8.95
C ASN A 161 4.32 -12.23 -7.74
N GLU A 162 4.69 -11.59 -6.61
CA GLU A 162 3.81 -11.47 -5.45
C GLU A 162 3.18 -10.09 -5.38
N TYR A 163 1.88 -10.06 -5.04
CA TYR A 163 1.13 -8.84 -4.86
C TYR A 163 1.82 -7.90 -3.87
N GLY A 164 1.97 -6.62 -4.26
CA GLY A 164 2.59 -5.60 -3.43
C GLY A 164 4.12 -5.58 -3.45
N ASN A 165 4.77 -6.24 -4.41
CA ASN A 165 6.23 -6.22 -4.51
C ASN A 165 6.78 -4.79 -4.78
N LEU A 166 7.41 -4.20 -3.76
CA LEU A 166 7.96 -2.84 -3.83
C LEU A 166 9.10 -2.69 -4.84
N LYS A 167 9.86 -3.75 -5.14
CA LYS A 167 10.92 -3.73 -6.15
C LYS A 167 10.32 -3.59 -7.56
N ALA A 168 9.23 -4.29 -7.85
CA ALA A 168 8.50 -4.15 -9.11
C ALA A 168 7.91 -2.73 -9.24
N VAL A 169 7.35 -2.20 -8.15
CA VAL A 169 6.75 -0.87 -8.10
C VAL A 169 7.79 0.24 -8.28
N ALA A 170 8.92 0.17 -7.56
CA ALA A 170 10.00 1.15 -7.69
C ALA A 170 10.59 1.13 -9.12
N ALA A 171 10.74 -0.05 -9.73
CA ALA A 171 11.16 -0.17 -11.12
C ALA A 171 10.12 0.43 -12.07
N ALA A 172 8.83 0.15 -11.87
CA ALA A 172 7.75 0.73 -12.66
C ALA A 172 7.71 2.25 -12.55
N ILE A 173 7.95 2.82 -11.36
CA ILE A 173 7.99 4.27 -11.15
C ILE A 173 9.18 4.89 -11.87
N THR A 174 10.39 4.35 -11.67
CA THR A 174 11.64 4.95 -12.19
C THR A 174 11.84 4.77 -13.68
N LEU A 175 11.36 3.66 -14.26
CA LEU A 175 11.53 3.34 -15.68
C LEU A 175 10.31 3.71 -16.53
N ASP A 176 9.32 4.38 -15.95
CA ASP A 176 8.17 4.87 -16.69
C ASP A 176 8.58 5.95 -17.69
N PRO A 177 7.99 5.99 -18.90
CA PRO A 177 8.21 7.08 -19.84
C PRO A 177 7.99 8.46 -19.21
N GLU A 178 6.96 8.63 -18.38
CA GLU A 178 6.65 9.93 -17.75
C GLU A 178 7.71 10.35 -16.71
N SER A 179 8.45 9.39 -16.13
CA SER A 179 9.57 9.67 -15.23
C SER A 179 10.88 9.96 -15.96
N LEU A 180 11.08 9.33 -17.13
CA LEU A 180 12.33 9.43 -17.89
C LEU A 180 12.35 10.64 -18.83
N THR A 181 11.21 10.97 -19.43
CA THR A 181 11.08 12.16 -20.27
C THR A 181 10.53 13.29 -19.42
N PRO A 182 11.34 14.30 -19.06
CA PRO A 182 10.81 15.53 -18.54
C PRO A 182 9.98 16.19 -19.65
N VAL A 183 8.65 16.08 -19.57
CA VAL A 183 7.73 16.92 -20.37
C VAL A 183 7.83 18.34 -19.81
N VAL A 184 8.97 19.00 -20.04
CA VAL A 184 9.36 20.24 -19.34
C VAL A 184 9.05 21.51 -20.12
N ASP A 185 8.73 21.44 -21.42
CA ASP A 185 8.55 22.68 -22.20
C ASP A 185 7.10 23.04 -22.54
N ALA A 186 6.12 22.15 -22.30
CA ALA A 186 4.75 22.39 -22.75
C ALA A 186 3.68 22.37 -21.65
N ASP A 187 3.93 21.73 -20.51
CA ASP A 187 2.91 21.60 -19.46
C ASP A 187 3.35 22.23 -18.12
N PRO A 188 2.86 23.42 -17.77
CA PRO A 188 3.18 24.11 -16.51
C PRO A 188 2.67 23.35 -15.26
N VAL A 189 1.92 22.27 -15.44
CA VAL A 189 1.37 21.40 -14.39
C VAL A 189 2.30 20.23 -14.05
N SER A 190 3.24 19.92 -14.94
CA SER A 190 4.13 18.76 -14.81
C SER A 190 5.30 19.05 -13.87
N GLY A 191 5.43 18.24 -12.81
CA GLY A 191 6.54 18.27 -11.87
C GLY A 191 6.13 18.45 -10.42
N ASN A 192 7.13 18.69 -9.56
CA ASN A 192 6.95 19.01 -8.15
C ASN A 192 7.79 20.24 -7.79
N ILE A 193 7.30 21.03 -6.84
CA ILE A 193 8.08 22.05 -6.16
C ILE A 193 9.10 21.31 -5.28
N ARG A 194 10.39 21.68 -5.35
CA ARG A 194 11.39 21.06 -4.47
C ARG A 194 11.14 21.44 -3.01
N GLU A 195 11.27 20.46 -2.13
CA GLU A 195 11.22 20.67 -0.68
C GLU A 195 12.25 21.73 -0.23
N PRO A 196 11.94 22.58 0.77
CA PRO A 196 12.87 23.59 1.28
C PRO A 196 14.23 23.01 1.69
N LEU A 197 14.25 21.85 2.37
CA LEU A 197 15.49 21.20 2.77
C LEU A 197 16.34 20.77 1.58
N LEU A 198 15.72 20.22 0.53
CA LEU A 198 16.42 19.83 -0.70
C LEU A 198 17.03 21.03 -1.42
N LYS A 199 16.37 22.20 -1.39
CA LYS A 199 16.93 23.45 -1.92
C LYS A 199 18.20 23.85 -1.17
N VAL A 200 18.18 23.84 0.16
CA VAL A 200 19.36 24.12 1.00
C VAL A 200 20.50 23.14 0.69
N MET A 201 20.20 21.84 0.63
CA MET A 201 21.19 20.80 0.30
C MET A 201 21.76 20.95 -1.12
N GLN A 202 20.97 21.41 -2.08
CA GLN A 202 21.43 21.71 -3.43
C GLN A 202 22.40 22.89 -3.44
N ILE A 203 22.10 23.96 -2.70
CA ILE A 203 22.98 25.13 -2.56
C ILE A 203 24.31 24.71 -1.91
N LEU A 204 24.27 23.99 -0.80
CA LEU A 204 25.48 23.52 -0.11
C LEU A 204 26.33 22.62 -1.00
N ARG A 205 25.71 21.73 -1.77
CA ARG A 205 26.42 20.90 -2.76
C ARG A 205 27.03 21.74 -3.87
N SER A 206 26.33 22.75 -4.37
CA SER A 206 26.85 23.65 -5.42
C SER A 206 28.05 24.47 -4.95
N LEU A 207 28.09 24.82 -3.66
CA LEU A 207 29.20 25.51 -3.02
C LEU A 207 30.33 24.56 -2.60
N SER A 208 30.24 23.28 -2.95
CA SER A 208 31.21 22.24 -2.56
C SER A 208 31.47 22.22 -1.05
N PHE A 209 30.42 22.45 -0.24
CA PHE A 209 30.55 22.49 1.20
C PHE A 209 31.14 21.18 1.74
N GLN A 210 32.30 21.26 2.37
CA GLN A 210 32.94 20.12 3.03
C GLN A 210 32.79 20.26 4.55
N ARG A 211 32.31 19.19 5.18
CA ARG A 211 32.19 19.13 6.64
C ARG A 211 33.57 19.08 7.27
N SER A 212 33.85 19.99 8.20
CA SER A 212 35.03 19.87 9.05
C SER A 212 34.92 18.62 9.95
N PRO A 213 35.95 17.75 10.01
CA PRO A 213 35.94 16.53 10.82
C PRO A 213 35.65 16.78 12.31
N TYR A 214 36.04 17.96 12.81
CA TYR A 214 35.98 18.35 14.22
C TYR A 214 34.61 18.90 14.65
N VAL A 215 33.75 19.23 13.69
CA VAL A 215 32.42 19.79 13.96
C VAL A 215 31.41 18.65 14.05
N LYS A 216 30.99 18.32 15.28
CA LYS A 216 29.90 17.35 15.52
C LYS A 216 28.59 17.90 14.94
N PHE A 217 27.68 17.02 14.49
CA PHE A 217 26.37 17.35 13.88
C PHE A 217 25.51 18.36 14.67
N ARG A 218 25.80 18.56 15.97
CA ARG A 218 25.12 19.51 16.86
C ARG A 218 25.58 20.97 16.73
N HIS A 219 26.57 21.27 15.90
CA HIS A 219 27.02 22.66 15.71
C HIS A 219 26.11 23.38 14.71
N GLY A 220 25.01 23.95 15.22
CA GLY A 220 24.33 25.20 14.81
C GLY A 220 23.90 25.47 13.36
N LEU A 221 24.51 24.87 12.34
CA LEU A 221 24.22 25.14 10.92
C LEU A 221 22.83 24.67 10.51
N PHE A 222 22.35 23.57 11.10
CA PHE A 222 21.03 22.98 10.85
C PHE A 222 20.21 22.88 12.13
N ASP A 223 20.51 23.72 13.13
CA ASP A 223 19.70 23.78 14.34
C ASP A 223 18.45 24.63 14.10
N ASN A 224 17.32 24.22 14.68
CA ASN A 224 16.01 24.88 14.54
C ASN A 224 15.59 25.18 13.08
N MET A 225 15.89 24.26 12.14
CA MET A 225 15.49 24.43 10.73
C MET A 225 13.97 24.50 10.56
N SER A 226 13.21 23.90 11.47
CA SER A 226 11.74 24.02 11.51
C SER A 226 11.27 25.47 11.52
N TYR A 227 11.92 26.35 12.31
CA TYR A 227 11.59 27.78 12.35
C TYR A 227 12.06 28.57 11.12
N LYS A 228 13.13 28.12 10.46
CA LYS A 228 13.73 28.83 9.31
C LYS A 228 13.09 28.47 7.99
N ILE A 229 12.90 27.17 7.74
CA ILE A 229 12.45 26.63 6.45
C ILE A 229 11.16 25.80 6.55
N GLY A 230 10.58 25.65 7.74
CA GLY A 230 9.37 24.86 7.95
C GLY A 230 9.60 23.34 8.00
N GLN A 231 10.86 22.87 7.92
CA GLN A 231 11.20 21.46 7.84
C GLN A 231 12.47 21.16 8.64
N MET A 232 12.48 20.09 9.42
CA MET A 232 13.66 19.63 10.16
C MET A 232 13.84 18.12 10.02
N VAL A 233 15.09 17.69 9.84
CA VAL A 233 15.41 16.28 9.65
C VAL A 233 15.11 15.51 10.94
N PHE A 234 14.30 14.44 10.83
CA PHE A 234 13.82 13.59 11.93
C PHE A 234 12.84 14.24 12.92
N ASP A 235 12.24 15.39 12.59
CA ASP A 235 11.27 16.06 13.45
C ASP A 235 10.04 16.53 12.65
N PRO A 236 9.20 15.60 12.16
CA PRO A 236 7.97 15.96 11.48
C PRO A 236 6.94 16.52 12.50
N PRO A 237 6.15 17.53 12.11
CA PRO A 237 5.14 18.13 12.99
C PRO A 237 3.98 17.16 13.31
N ASP A 238 3.76 16.15 12.47
CA ASP A 238 2.72 15.15 12.61
C ASP A 238 3.24 13.74 12.24
N GLN A 239 2.50 12.70 12.64
CA GLN A 239 2.81 11.29 12.35
C GLN A 239 2.77 10.97 10.84
N PHE A 240 2.13 11.82 10.04
CA PHE A 240 1.84 11.52 8.63
C PHE A 240 2.86 12.11 7.65
N SER A 241 3.32 13.35 7.83
CA SER A 241 4.40 13.99 7.05
C SER A 241 4.61 15.45 7.53
N PHE A 242 5.48 16.20 6.84
CA PHE A 242 5.61 17.66 6.99
C PHE A 242 4.49 18.45 6.27
N PHE A 243 3.79 17.84 5.31
CA PHE A 243 2.73 18.47 4.53
C PHE A 243 1.68 17.43 4.10
N ALA A 244 0.46 17.88 3.84
CA ALA A 244 -0.62 17.02 3.39
C ALA A 244 -0.47 16.67 1.90
N HIS A 245 -0.54 15.38 1.60
CA HIS A 245 -0.42 14.87 0.23
C HIS A 245 -1.51 15.33 -0.74
N ASP A 246 -2.61 15.87 -0.22
CA ASP A 246 -3.76 16.36 -0.98
C ASP A 246 -3.86 17.89 -0.91
N TYR A 247 -2.83 18.58 -0.41
CA TYR A 247 -2.81 20.04 -0.32
C TYR A 247 -2.85 20.68 -1.72
N GLN A 248 -3.83 21.57 -1.89
CA GLN A 248 -4.01 22.36 -3.10
C GLN A 248 -3.76 23.83 -2.75
N PRO A 249 -2.72 24.47 -3.31
CA PRO A 249 -2.52 25.89 -3.10
C PRO A 249 -3.67 26.69 -3.73
N PRO A 250 -4.11 27.78 -3.09
CA PRO A 250 -5.17 28.62 -3.62
C PRO A 250 -4.77 29.26 -4.96
N GLY A 251 -5.75 29.42 -5.87
CA GLY A 251 -5.56 29.99 -7.21
C GLY A 251 -5.76 28.96 -8.32
N ALA A 252 -5.01 29.11 -9.43
CA ALA A 252 -5.17 28.30 -10.64
C ALA A 252 -5.01 26.78 -10.41
N PHE A 253 -4.25 26.38 -9.38
CA PHE A 253 -4.10 24.97 -8.99
C PHE A 253 -5.39 24.38 -8.40
N ALA A 254 -6.04 25.10 -7.48
CA ALA A 254 -7.32 24.70 -6.90
C ALA A 254 -8.45 24.68 -7.95
N GLU A 255 -8.46 25.65 -8.88
CA GLU A 255 -9.44 25.68 -9.99
C GLU A 255 -9.25 24.52 -10.98
N SER A 256 -8.02 24.03 -11.14
CA SER A 256 -7.68 22.91 -12.03
C SER A 256 -7.69 21.55 -11.32
N GLY A 257 -8.00 21.49 -10.01
CA GLY A 257 -7.99 20.27 -9.20
C GLY A 257 -6.59 19.66 -9.00
N LEU A 258 -5.54 20.45 -9.18
CA LEU A 258 -4.15 20.03 -9.12
C LEU A 258 -3.61 20.12 -7.70
N VAL A 259 -2.75 19.17 -7.36
CA VAL A 259 -2.20 19.01 -6.01
C VAL A 259 -0.74 19.41 -6.02
N ALA A 260 -0.31 20.18 -5.02
CA ALA A 260 1.08 20.56 -4.83
C ALA A 260 1.43 20.50 -3.33
N PRO A 261 1.71 19.30 -2.80
CA PRO A 261 1.87 19.08 -1.36
C PRO A 261 2.93 19.99 -0.73
N GLU A 262 4.09 20.09 -1.39
CA GLU A 262 5.25 20.88 -0.96
C GLU A 262 4.98 22.39 -0.84
N SER A 263 3.95 22.89 -1.52
CA SER A 263 3.58 24.30 -1.44
C SER A 263 3.04 24.71 -0.07
N GLU A 264 2.59 23.76 0.74
CA GLU A 264 2.13 24.02 2.11
C GLU A 264 3.27 24.57 2.99
N LEU A 265 4.50 24.08 2.80
CA LEU A 265 5.68 24.55 3.51
C LEU A 265 6.26 25.85 2.95
N MET A 266 5.85 26.25 1.74
CA MET A 266 6.33 27.42 1.01
C MET A 266 5.63 28.70 1.51
N SER A 267 5.83 29.06 2.78
CA SER A 267 5.46 30.37 3.30
C SER A 267 6.51 31.43 2.95
N MET A 268 6.14 32.72 2.94
CA MET A 268 7.11 33.80 2.69
C MET A 268 8.29 33.77 3.68
N SER A 269 8.04 33.41 4.94
CA SER A 269 9.10 33.22 5.94
C SER A 269 10.03 32.07 5.59
N SER A 270 9.48 30.93 5.17
CA SER A 270 10.25 29.73 4.82
C SER A 270 11.13 29.95 3.57
N ILE A 271 10.62 30.70 2.60
CA ILE A 271 11.35 31.05 1.38
C ILE A 271 12.50 32.01 1.71
N VAL A 272 12.23 33.07 2.48
CA VAL A 272 13.26 34.04 2.88
C VAL A 272 14.32 33.38 3.78
N GLY A 273 13.92 32.53 4.72
CA GLY A 273 14.84 31.80 5.59
C GLY A 273 15.71 30.75 4.89
N SER A 274 15.43 30.41 3.62
CA SER A 274 16.29 29.55 2.80
C SER A 274 17.41 30.30 2.08
N VAL A 275 17.31 31.64 1.98
CA VAL A 275 18.25 32.52 1.26
C VAL A 275 19.04 33.42 2.23
N SER A 276 18.44 33.80 3.36
CA SER A 276 19.05 34.58 4.44
C SER A 276 19.94 33.75 5.35
#